data_AF-A0A521NWK3-F1
#
_entry.id   AF-A0A521NWK3-F1
#
_cell.length_a   1.000
_cell.length_b   1.000
_cell.length_c   1.000
_cell.angle_alpha   90.00
_cell.angle_beta   90.00
_cell.angle_gamma   90.00
#
_symmetry.space_group_name_H-M   'P 1'
#
loop_
_entity.id
_entity.type
_entity.pdbx_description
1 polymer ?
#
loop_
_entity_poly.entity_id
_entity_poly.type
_entity_poly.pdbx_seq_one_letter_code
_entity_poly.pdbx_strand_id
1 'polypeptide(L)'
;MDSIKTQWISLIHQLQDQICAALEACDGKAVFVEDKWERAEGGGGKTRVISQGNVFEKGGVNTSVVFGKVTDTMRAQLKINGDQWFACGMSIVIHPLNPFVPTVHCNYRMFELYDADNNVIDRWFGGGTDLTPYYLFEEDARHFHQTYKTVCDGFDQSFYPLFKQECDDYFVNRHRNNERRGIGGIFYDH
;
A
#
# COMPACT_ATOMS: atom_id res chain seq x y z
N MET A 1 3.44 -15.92 22.22
CA MET A 1 2.81 -15.63 20.92
C MET A 1 3.24 -14.24 20.51
N ASP A 2 3.78 -14.07 19.32
CA ASP A 2 4.10 -12.74 18.80
C ASP A 2 2.80 -11.95 18.61
N SER A 3 2.81 -10.67 18.99
CA SER A 3 1.65 -9.79 18.81
C SER A 3 1.35 -9.57 17.33
N ILE A 4 0.10 -9.23 16.99
CA ILE A 4 -0.32 -8.87 15.62
C ILE A 4 0.60 -7.78 15.04
N LYS A 5 1.00 -6.81 15.87
CA LYS A 5 1.96 -5.77 15.54
C LYS A 5 3.30 -6.33 15.05
N THR A 6 3.91 -7.24 15.81
CA THR A 6 5.20 -7.85 15.44
C THR A 6 5.08 -8.70 14.18
N GLN A 7 3.99 -9.48 14.06
CA GLN A 7 3.73 -10.31 12.88
C GLN A 7 3.58 -9.46 11.61
N TRP A 8 2.83 -8.36 11.70
CA TRP A 8 2.62 -7.46 10.56
C TRP A 8 3.89 -6.73 10.14
N ILE A 9 4.70 -6.25 11.10
CA ILE A 9 6.02 -5.64 10.79
C ILE A 9 6.91 -6.65 10.06
N SER A 10 6.96 -7.90 10.52
CA SER A 10 7.72 -8.96 9.86
C SER A 10 7.22 -9.20 8.44
N LEU A 11 5.90 -9.26 8.25
CA LEU A 11 5.26 -9.49 6.96
C LEU A 11 5.62 -8.39 5.96
N ILE A 12 5.47 -7.11 6.31
CA ILE A 12 5.75 -6.01 5.36
C ILE A 12 7.23 -5.94 4.97
N HIS A 13 8.15 -6.27 5.88
CA HIS A 13 9.58 -6.33 5.57
C HIS A 13 9.89 -7.49 4.62
N GLN A 14 9.33 -8.67 4.89
CA GLN A 14 9.49 -9.83 4.02
C GLN A 14 8.91 -9.57 2.63
N LEU A 15 7.73 -8.95 2.54
CA LEU A 15 7.11 -8.59 1.26
C LEU A 15 7.95 -7.58 0.49
N GLN A 16 8.51 -6.56 1.15
CA GLN A 16 9.43 -5.62 0.50
C GLN A 16 10.64 -6.34 -0.10
N ASP A 17 11.23 -7.31 0.62
CA ASP A 17 12.36 -8.10 0.12
C ASP A 17 11.96 -8.97 -1.08
N GLN A 18 10.83 -9.67 -1.00
CA GLN A 18 10.33 -10.54 -2.08
C GLN A 18 9.98 -9.74 -3.34
N ILE A 19 9.29 -8.61 -3.19
CA ILE A 19 8.85 -7.78 -4.31
C ILE A 19 10.06 -7.13 -4.99
N CYS A 20 10.99 -6.57 -4.22
CA CYS A 20 12.21 -6.00 -4.79
C CYS A 20 12.99 -7.06 -5.59
N ALA A 21 13.22 -8.25 -5.02
CA ALA A 21 13.95 -9.31 -5.71
C ALA A 21 13.25 -9.75 -7.01
N ALA A 22 11.92 -9.88 -7.01
CA ALA A 22 11.16 -10.23 -8.20
C ALA A 22 11.26 -9.15 -9.30
N LEU A 23 11.15 -7.87 -8.92
CA LEU A 23 11.27 -6.76 -9.84
C LEU A 23 12.70 -6.64 -10.41
N GLU A 24 13.74 -6.81 -9.60
CA GLU A 24 15.14 -6.81 -10.06
C GLU A 24 15.40 -7.94 -11.06
N ALA A 25 14.87 -9.13 -10.80
CA ALA A 25 14.98 -10.27 -11.71
C ALA A 25 14.27 -10.01 -13.04
N CYS A 26 13.11 -9.36 -13.02
CA CYS A 26 12.40 -8.94 -14.24
C CYS A 26 13.14 -7.85 -15.02
N ASP A 27 13.76 -6.90 -14.33
CA ASP A 27 14.48 -5.79 -14.97
C ASP A 27 15.82 -6.23 -15.59
N GLY A 28 16.59 -7.04 -14.86
CA GLY A 28 17.87 -7.59 -15.30
C GLY A 28 19.02 -6.58 -15.44
N LYS A 29 18.81 -5.30 -15.08
CA LYS A 29 19.85 -4.27 -15.11
C LYS A 29 19.89 -3.44 -13.83
N ALA A 30 18.81 -2.75 -13.50
CA ALA A 30 18.77 -1.88 -12.33
C ALA A 30 18.46 -2.70 -11.06
N VAL A 31 19.02 -2.25 -9.95
CA VAL A 31 18.76 -2.79 -8.61
C VAL A 31 18.20 -1.70 -7.71
N PHE A 32 17.45 -2.08 -6.69
CA PHE A 32 16.94 -1.14 -5.70
C PHE A 32 18.07 -0.57 -4.85
N VAL A 33 18.06 0.75 -4.69
CA VAL A 33 18.88 1.46 -3.71
C VAL A 33 18.05 1.66 -2.45
N GLU A 34 18.54 1.15 -1.33
CA GLU A 34 17.89 1.30 -0.03
C GLU A 34 18.38 2.54 0.71
N ASP A 35 17.43 3.32 1.21
CA ASP A 35 17.65 4.41 2.15
C ASP A 35 16.89 4.10 3.45
N LYS A 36 17.64 3.94 4.54
CA LYS A 36 17.10 3.72 5.88
C LYS A 36 17.06 5.04 6.61
N TRP A 37 15.90 5.36 7.17
CA TRP A 37 15.68 6.62 7.85
C TRP A 37 14.91 6.43 9.15
N GLU A 38 15.10 7.37 10.07
CA GLU A 38 14.46 7.41 11.38
C GLU A 38 13.75 8.75 11.57
N ARG A 39 12.71 8.76 12.40
CA ARG A 39 11.98 9.97 12.79
C ARG A 39 12.35 10.39 14.20
N ALA A 40 12.62 11.67 14.38
CA ALA A 40 12.82 12.25 15.71
C ALA A 40 11.61 12.01 16.63
N GLU A 41 10.39 11.97 16.08
CA GLU A 41 9.17 11.74 16.87
C GLU A 41 8.87 10.26 17.17
N GLY A 42 9.58 9.32 16.55
CA GLY A 42 9.39 7.88 16.78
C GLY A 42 9.28 7.03 15.51
N GLY A 43 10.07 5.96 15.47
CA GLY A 43 10.08 4.98 14.39
C GLY A 43 10.92 5.42 13.18
N GLY A 44 10.57 4.93 12.00
CA GLY A 44 11.33 5.14 10.77
C GLY A 44 10.82 4.30 9.60
N GLY A 45 11.69 4.04 8.63
CA GLY A 45 11.33 3.23 7.48
C GLY A 45 12.52 2.84 6.60
N LYS A 46 12.21 2.04 5.59
CA LYS A 46 13.13 1.66 4.51
C LYS A 46 12.50 2.07 3.18
N THR A 47 13.11 3.05 2.54
CA THR A 47 12.75 3.47 1.19
C THR A 47 13.62 2.69 0.21
N ARG A 48 13.03 1.97 -0.74
CA ARG A 48 13.79 1.32 -1.82
C ARG A 48 13.37 1.89 -3.15
N VAL A 49 14.32 2.44 -3.90
CA VAL A 49 14.06 3.03 -5.22
C VAL A 49 14.84 2.31 -6.30
N ILE A 50 14.17 1.94 -7.38
CA ILE A 50 14.77 1.46 -8.63
C ILE A 50 14.54 2.52 -9.71
N SER A 51 15.53 2.76 -10.57
CA SER A 51 15.40 3.72 -11.68
C SER A 51 16.34 3.41 -12.82
N GLN A 52 16.00 3.86 -14.03
CA GLN A 52 16.82 3.72 -15.24
C GLN A 52 17.15 2.25 -15.59
N GLY A 53 16.21 1.34 -15.29
CA GLY A 53 16.27 -0.07 -15.64
C GLY A 53 15.96 -0.35 -17.11
N ASN A 54 15.90 -1.64 -17.47
CA ASN A 54 15.44 -2.05 -18.81
C ASN A 54 13.91 -2.13 -18.90
N VAL A 55 13.25 -2.45 -17.79
CA VAL A 55 11.79 -2.62 -17.70
C VAL A 55 11.18 -1.49 -16.90
N PHE A 56 11.81 -1.09 -15.80
CA PHE A 56 11.29 -0.05 -14.90
C PHE A 56 12.02 1.28 -15.11
N GLU A 57 11.27 2.30 -15.54
CA GLU A 57 11.78 3.66 -15.62
C GLU A 57 12.06 4.21 -14.22
N LYS A 58 11.08 4.05 -13.31
CA LYS A 58 11.17 4.46 -11.91
C LYS A 58 10.22 3.64 -11.05
N GLY A 59 10.66 3.20 -9.89
CA GLY A 59 9.81 2.47 -8.95
C GLY A 59 10.24 2.68 -7.51
N GLY A 60 9.28 2.58 -6.59
CA GLY A 60 9.50 2.63 -5.16
C GLY A 60 8.77 1.48 -4.46
N VAL A 61 9.44 0.83 -3.52
CA VAL A 61 8.86 -0.19 -2.62
C VAL A 61 9.28 0.21 -1.21
N ASN A 62 8.38 0.87 -0.48
CA ASN A 62 8.70 1.51 0.78
C ASN A 62 8.02 0.80 1.94
N THR A 63 8.71 0.66 3.06
CA THR A 63 8.13 0.24 4.34
C THR A 63 8.32 1.31 5.38
N SER A 64 7.36 1.43 6.28
CA SER A 64 7.42 2.38 7.41
C SER A 64 6.84 1.75 8.65
N VAL A 65 7.46 2.04 9.80
CA VAL A 65 7.03 1.64 11.14
C VAL A 65 7.20 2.87 12.02
N VAL A 66 6.11 3.56 12.30
CA VAL A 66 6.11 4.88 12.95
C VAL A 66 5.12 4.89 14.10
N PHE A 67 5.40 5.73 15.08
CA PHE A 67 4.55 5.88 16.26
C PHE A 67 4.74 7.27 16.87
N GLY A 68 3.82 7.66 17.75
CA GLY A 68 3.94 8.90 18.47
C GLY A 68 2.73 9.16 19.36
N LYS A 69 2.67 10.37 19.91
CA LYS A 69 1.51 10.85 20.66
C LYS A 69 0.43 11.35 19.72
N VAL A 70 -0.83 11.15 20.10
CA VAL A 70 -1.97 11.70 19.38
C VAL A 70 -2.01 13.20 19.63
N THR A 71 -1.83 13.98 18.57
CA THR A 71 -1.91 15.46 18.62
C THR A 71 -3.35 15.93 18.50
N ASP A 72 -3.63 17.16 18.94
CA ASP A 72 -4.97 17.76 18.81
C ASP A 72 -5.41 17.87 17.34
N THR A 73 -4.48 18.14 16.43
CA THR A 73 -4.74 18.13 14.99
C THR A 73 -5.20 16.76 14.51
N MET A 74 -4.56 15.67 14.97
CA MET A 74 -4.98 14.31 14.62
C MET A 74 -6.36 13.99 15.18
N ARG A 75 -6.66 14.38 16.43
CA ARG A 75 -8.00 14.20 17.01
C ARG A 75 -9.06 14.89 16.17
N ALA A 76 -8.81 16.13 15.75
CA ALA A 76 -9.77 16.90 14.96
C ALA A 76 -9.98 16.33 13.55
N GLN A 77 -8.90 15.95 12.86
CA GLN A 77 -8.96 15.51 11.47
C GLN A 77 -9.41 14.05 11.31
N LEU A 78 -8.88 13.16 12.15
CA LEU A 78 -9.15 11.72 12.07
C LEU A 78 -10.30 11.29 12.99
N LYS A 79 -10.82 12.21 13.82
CA LYS A 79 -11.88 11.94 14.81
C LYS A 79 -11.53 10.80 15.77
N ILE A 80 -10.24 10.64 16.06
CA ILE A 80 -9.71 9.63 16.98
C ILE A 80 -9.56 10.19 18.39
N ASN A 81 -9.67 9.32 19.40
CA ASN A 81 -9.48 9.69 20.79
C ASN A 81 -8.63 8.65 21.54
N GLY A 82 -7.30 8.82 21.51
CA GLY A 82 -6.33 8.01 22.24
C GLY A 82 -5.15 8.86 22.76
N ASP A 83 -4.25 8.29 23.55
CA ASP A 83 -3.02 8.97 24.01
C ASP A 83 -1.89 8.81 22.98
N GLN A 84 -1.72 7.59 22.47
CA GLN A 84 -0.65 7.24 21.53
C GLN A 84 -1.20 6.55 20.29
N TRP A 85 -0.41 6.54 19.23
CA TRP A 85 -0.72 5.85 18.00
C TRP A 85 0.50 5.13 17.44
N PHE A 86 0.23 4.09 16.68
CA PHE A 86 1.21 3.34 15.92
C PHE A 86 0.68 3.10 14.52
N ALA A 87 1.53 3.22 13.51
CA ALA A 87 1.21 2.86 12.15
C ALA A 87 2.38 2.14 11.49
N CYS A 88 2.09 1.11 10.73
CA CYS A 88 3.09 0.50 9.87
C CYS A 88 2.47 0.00 8.58
N GLY A 89 3.27 -0.04 7.52
CA GLY A 89 2.77 -0.48 6.23
C GLY A 89 3.83 -0.51 5.15
N MET A 90 3.40 -1.05 4.02
CA MET A 90 4.15 -1.07 2.77
C MET A 90 3.41 -0.22 1.74
N SER A 91 4.15 0.54 0.93
CA SER A 91 3.61 1.31 -0.18
C SER A 91 4.51 1.18 -1.41
N ILE A 92 3.89 0.94 -2.56
CA ILE A 92 4.56 0.62 -3.80
C ILE A 92 3.96 1.49 -4.91
N VAL A 93 4.83 2.04 -5.75
CA VAL A 93 4.46 2.59 -7.06
C VAL A 93 5.54 2.19 -8.05
N ILE A 94 5.17 1.51 -9.13
CA ILE A 94 6.11 1.10 -10.18
C ILE A 94 5.66 1.68 -11.51
N HIS A 95 6.56 2.42 -12.17
CA HIS A 95 6.37 2.96 -13.51
C HIS A 95 7.27 2.22 -14.50
N PRO A 96 6.69 1.37 -15.37
CA PRO A 96 7.43 0.72 -16.45
C PRO A 96 7.87 1.72 -17.53
N LEU A 97 8.95 1.38 -18.23
CA LEU A 97 9.45 2.14 -19.37
C LEU A 97 8.60 1.92 -20.63
N ASN A 98 8.11 0.70 -20.84
CA ASN A 98 7.30 0.36 -22.01
C ASN A 98 5.83 0.75 -21.76
N PRO A 99 5.20 1.56 -22.63
CA PRO A 99 3.82 2.01 -22.43
C PRO A 99 2.78 0.88 -22.50
N PHE A 100 3.14 -0.30 -22.99
CA PHE A 100 2.26 -1.48 -22.95
C PHE A 100 2.28 -2.19 -21.60
N VAL A 101 3.15 -1.81 -20.67
CA VAL A 101 3.16 -2.34 -19.31
C VAL A 101 2.52 -1.30 -18.38
N PRO A 102 1.48 -1.65 -17.62
CA PRO A 102 0.76 -0.70 -16.77
C PRO A 102 1.57 -0.24 -15.55
N THR A 103 1.31 0.97 -15.08
CA THR A 103 1.71 1.38 -13.74
C THR A 103 0.89 0.62 -12.70
N VAL A 104 1.53 0.19 -11.61
CA VAL A 104 0.85 -0.40 -10.46
C VAL A 104 1.13 0.42 -9.20
N HIS A 105 0.08 0.61 -8.39
CA HIS A 105 0.19 1.12 -7.04
C HIS A 105 -0.36 0.10 -6.04
N CYS A 106 0.28 -0.03 -4.89
CA CYS A 106 -0.16 -0.89 -3.81
C CYS A 106 0.14 -0.23 -2.46
N ASN A 107 -0.79 -0.35 -1.51
CA ASN A 107 -0.59 0.06 -0.13
C ASN A 107 -1.26 -0.96 0.79
N TYR A 108 -0.54 -1.45 1.81
CA TYR A 108 -1.13 -2.24 2.89
C TYR A 108 -0.57 -1.76 4.22
N ARG A 109 -1.46 -1.35 5.13
CA ARG A 109 -1.10 -0.71 6.39
C ARG A 109 -1.99 -1.19 7.54
N MET A 110 -1.43 -1.10 8.74
CA MET A 110 -2.12 -1.28 10.00
C MET A 110 -1.93 -0.03 10.85
N PHE A 111 -3.00 0.36 11.53
CA PHE A 111 -2.98 1.42 12.55
C PHE A 111 -3.45 0.86 13.89
N GLU A 112 -2.82 1.30 14.98
CA GLU A 112 -3.26 1.04 16.36
C GLU A 112 -3.35 2.36 17.12
N LEU A 113 -4.41 2.49 17.90
CA LEU A 113 -4.63 3.60 18.83
C LEU A 113 -4.57 3.05 20.27
N TYR A 114 -3.91 3.79 21.16
CA TYR A 114 -3.72 3.36 22.55
C TYR A 114 -4.30 4.37 23.54
N ASP A 115 -4.73 3.91 24.70
CA ASP A 115 -5.04 4.76 25.85
C ASP A 115 -3.76 5.19 26.61
N ALA A 116 -3.94 5.94 27.71
CA ALA A 116 -2.84 6.44 28.54
C ALA A 116 -2.07 5.34 29.28
N ASP A 117 -2.66 4.15 29.42
CA ASP A 117 -2.06 2.97 30.06
C ASP A 117 -1.38 2.04 29.03
N ASN A 118 -1.25 2.48 27.77
CA ASN A 118 -0.72 1.75 26.62
C ASN A 118 -1.55 0.51 26.20
N ASN A 119 -2.85 0.45 26.53
CA ASN A 119 -3.73 -0.58 26.01
C ASN A 119 -4.22 -0.21 24.61
N VAL A 120 -4.29 -1.18 23.69
CA VAL A 120 -4.88 -0.97 22.36
C VAL A 120 -6.39 -0.76 22.53
N ILE A 121 -6.88 0.42 22.16
CA ILE A 121 -8.31 0.75 22.18
C ILE A 121 -8.96 0.64 20.80
N ASP A 122 -8.15 0.72 19.74
CA ASP A 122 -8.62 0.52 18.37
C ASP A 122 -7.48 -0.02 17.48
N ARG A 123 -7.85 -0.83 16.49
CA ARG A 123 -6.95 -1.33 15.45
C ARG A 123 -7.73 -1.56 14.17
N TRP A 124 -7.22 -1.01 13.09
CA TRP A 124 -7.75 -1.29 11.76
C TRP A 124 -6.63 -1.49 10.74
N PHE A 125 -7.01 -2.13 9.64
CA PHE A 125 -6.18 -2.28 8.47
C PHE A 125 -6.77 -1.42 7.35
N GLY A 126 -5.90 -0.83 6.57
CA GLY A 126 -6.26 -0.14 5.35
C GLY A 126 -5.35 -0.61 4.23
N GLY A 127 -5.81 -0.48 3.00
CA GLY A 127 -4.97 -0.82 1.88
C GLY A 127 -5.71 -0.94 0.57
N GLY A 128 -5.02 -1.51 -0.39
CA GLY A 128 -5.51 -1.64 -1.74
C GLY A 128 -4.38 -1.74 -2.75
N THR A 129 -4.75 -2.17 -3.94
CA THR A 129 -3.87 -2.21 -5.10
C THR A 129 -4.70 -1.83 -6.29
N ASP A 130 -4.17 -0.97 -7.16
CA ASP A 130 -4.82 -0.54 -8.39
C ASP A 130 -3.85 -0.53 -9.57
N LEU A 131 -4.42 -0.70 -10.76
CA LEU A 131 -3.68 -0.79 -12.01
C LEU A 131 -4.02 0.39 -12.93
N THR A 132 -3.00 1.02 -13.48
CA THR A 132 -3.10 2.19 -14.36
C THR A 132 -2.44 1.88 -15.71
N PRO A 133 -3.17 1.26 -16.65
CA PRO A 133 -2.68 1.02 -18.01
C PRO A 133 -2.65 2.32 -18.84
N TYR A 134 -1.65 2.44 -19.71
CA TYR A 134 -1.62 3.48 -20.75
C TYR A 134 -2.35 3.01 -22.02
N TYR A 135 -2.15 1.74 -22.37
CA TYR A 135 -2.91 1.01 -23.37
C TYR A 135 -3.66 -0.15 -22.68
N LEU A 136 -4.95 -0.27 -22.96
CA LEU A 136 -5.79 -1.27 -22.34
C LEU A 136 -5.62 -2.63 -23.04
N PHE A 137 -5.21 -3.64 -22.26
CA PHE A 137 -5.30 -5.05 -22.61
C PHE A 137 -6.32 -5.71 -21.68
N GLU A 138 -7.37 -6.28 -22.26
CA GLU A 138 -8.48 -6.81 -21.45
C GLU A 138 -8.06 -8.05 -20.65
N GLU A 139 -7.13 -8.84 -21.19
CA GLU A 139 -6.53 -9.99 -20.53
C GLU A 139 -5.79 -9.59 -19.25
N ASP A 140 -5.04 -8.49 -19.27
CA ASP A 140 -4.32 -7.97 -18.10
C ASP A 140 -5.30 -7.46 -17.05
N ALA A 141 -6.34 -6.74 -17.48
CA ALA A 141 -7.41 -6.28 -16.61
C ALA A 141 -8.13 -7.46 -15.92
N ARG A 142 -8.52 -8.49 -16.71
CA ARG A 142 -9.17 -9.69 -16.18
C ARG A 142 -8.25 -10.45 -15.23
N HIS A 143 -6.98 -10.64 -15.59
CA HIS A 143 -6.00 -11.30 -14.74
C HIS A 143 -5.87 -10.58 -13.39
N PHE A 144 -5.58 -9.27 -13.42
CA PHE A 144 -5.38 -8.46 -12.21
C PHE A 144 -6.59 -8.51 -11.27
N HIS A 145 -7.79 -8.28 -11.81
CA HIS A 145 -9.03 -8.29 -11.03
C HIS A 145 -9.37 -9.69 -10.52
N GLN A 146 -9.16 -10.74 -11.33
CA GLN A 146 -9.41 -12.12 -10.90
C GLN A 146 -8.47 -12.56 -9.78
N THR A 147 -7.20 -12.14 -9.80
CA THR A 147 -6.26 -12.43 -8.71
C THR A 147 -6.78 -11.90 -7.38
N TYR A 148 -7.19 -10.63 -7.32
CA TYR A 148 -7.72 -10.04 -6.08
C TYR A 148 -9.08 -10.59 -5.70
N LYS A 149 -9.95 -10.88 -6.67
CA LYS A 149 -11.24 -11.53 -6.42
C LYS A 149 -11.05 -12.89 -5.76
N THR A 150 -10.15 -13.72 -6.30
CA THR A 150 -9.87 -15.05 -5.74
C THR A 150 -9.37 -14.98 -4.31
N VAL A 151 -8.52 -14.00 -3.97
CA VAL A 151 -8.09 -13.78 -2.58
C VAL A 151 -9.27 -13.37 -1.70
N CYS A 152 -10.05 -12.37 -2.12
CA CYS A 152 -11.20 -11.86 -1.35
C CYS A 152 -12.26 -12.96 -1.12
N ASP A 153 -12.61 -13.71 -2.16
CA ASP A 153 -13.58 -14.82 -2.09
C ASP A 153 -13.17 -15.92 -1.10
N GLY A 154 -11.86 -16.05 -0.81
CA GLY A 154 -11.33 -16.96 0.20
C GLY A 154 -11.63 -16.53 1.64
N PHE A 155 -12.03 -15.27 1.85
CA PHE A 155 -12.45 -14.74 3.16
C PHE A 155 -13.96 -14.50 3.20
N ASP A 156 -14.48 -13.68 2.27
CA ASP A 156 -15.89 -13.35 2.14
C ASP A 156 -16.20 -12.89 0.71
N GLN A 157 -17.26 -13.46 0.11
CA GLN A 157 -17.64 -13.15 -1.28
C GLN A 157 -18.12 -11.71 -1.49
N SER A 158 -18.50 -11.00 -0.41
CA SER A 158 -18.88 -9.58 -0.45
C SER A 158 -17.69 -8.63 -0.53
N PHE A 159 -16.49 -9.08 -0.17
CA PHE A 159 -15.31 -8.21 -0.08
C PHE A 159 -14.86 -7.68 -1.44
N TYR A 160 -14.74 -8.52 -2.46
CA TYR A 160 -14.29 -8.02 -3.76
C TYR A 160 -15.26 -7.00 -4.37
N PRO A 161 -16.59 -7.26 -4.44
CA PRO A 161 -17.54 -6.26 -4.93
C PRO A 161 -17.45 -4.93 -4.16
N LEU A 162 -17.37 -4.99 -2.83
CA LEU A 162 -17.25 -3.79 -1.98
C LEU A 162 -15.94 -3.05 -2.25
N PHE A 163 -14.81 -3.72 -2.11
CA PHE A 163 -13.49 -3.08 -2.21
C PHE A 163 -13.18 -2.61 -3.64
N LYS A 164 -13.77 -3.24 -4.65
CA LYS A 164 -13.68 -2.75 -6.03
C LYS A 164 -14.45 -1.45 -6.22
N GLN A 165 -15.67 -1.37 -5.68
CA GLN A 165 -16.47 -0.15 -5.71
C GLN A 165 -15.73 0.99 -4.99
N GLU A 166 -15.22 0.74 -3.79
CA GLU A 166 -14.42 1.70 -3.02
C GLU A 166 -13.18 2.17 -3.80
N CYS A 167 -12.50 1.27 -4.51
CA CYS A 167 -11.35 1.62 -5.33
C CYS A 167 -11.72 2.55 -6.49
N ASP A 168 -12.86 2.31 -7.13
CA ASP A 168 -13.36 3.16 -8.21
C ASP A 168 -13.73 4.55 -7.72
N ASP A 169 -14.32 4.65 -6.53
CA ASP A 169 -14.79 5.91 -5.99
C ASP A 169 -13.68 6.73 -5.31
N TYR A 170 -12.60 6.06 -4.90
CA TYR A 170 -11.42 6.70 -4.31
C TYR A 170 -10.50 7.34 -5.37
N PHE A 171 -10.10 6.60 -6.42
CA PHE A 171 -9.12 7.08 -7.41
C PHE A 171 -9.75 7.86 -8.56
N VAL A 172 -10.46 8.95 -8.21
CA VAL A 172 -11.22 9.80 -9.13
C VAL A 172 -10.63 11.20 -9.28
N ASN A 173 -10.33 11.58 -10.50
CA ASN A 173 -10.01 12.95 -10.88
C ASN A 173 -11.31 13.75 -11.10
N ARG A 174 -11.91 14.27 -10.02
CA ARG A 174 -13.19 15.00 -10.08
C ARG A 174 -13.17 16.20 -11.04
N HIS A 175 -12.04 16.88 -11.12
CA HIS A 175 -11.83 18.02 -12.02
C HIS A 175 -11.73 17.64 -13.52
N ARG A 176 -11.70 16.34 -13.84
CA ARG A 176 -11.64 15.78 -15.21
C ARG A 176 -12.91 14.99 -15.53
N ASN A 177 -14.08 15.55 -15.20
CA ASN A 177 -15.38 14.88 -15.39
C ASN A 177 -15.45 13.51 -14.70
N ASN A 178 -14.88 13.39 -13.50
CA ASN A 178 -14.81 12.15 -12.72
C ASN A 178 -14.06 11.00 -13.41
N GLU A 179 -13.10 11.31 -14.30
CA GLU A 179 -12.16 10.33 -14.85
C GLU A 179 -11.47 9.55 -13.74
N ARG A 180 -11.44 8.22 -13.87
CA ARG A 180 -10.70 7.36 -12.94
C ARG A 180 -9.22 7.36 -13.32
N ARG A 181 -8.31 7.26 -12.34
CA ARG A 181 -6.87 7.22 -12.58
C ARG A 181 -6.45 6.04 -13.47
N GLY A 182 -7.14 4.91 -13.36
CA GLY A 182 -6.86 3.67 -14.07
C GLY A 182 -8.07 2.75 -14.09
N ILE A 183 -7.85 1.44 -14.16
CA ILE A 183 -8.92 0.41 -14.19
C ILE A 183 -9.33 -0.07 -12.79
N GLY A 184 -8.86 0.62 -11.75
CA GLY A 184 -9.12 0.30 -10.35
C GLY A 184 -8.41 -0.97 -9.89
N GLY A 185 -9.03 -1.64 -8.92
CA GLY A 185 -8.49 -2.81 -8.23
C GLY A 185 -9.28 -3.02 -6.96
N ILE A 186 -8.61 -3.14 -5.82
CA ILE A 186 -9.27 -3.15 -4.51
C ILE A 186 -8.79 -1.97 -3.68
N PHE A 187 -9.69 -1.41 -2.87
CA PHE A 187 -9.37 -0.41 -1.86
C PHE A 187 -10.27 -0.64 -0.65
N TYR A 188 -9.71 -0.48 0.53
CA TYR A 188 -10.44 -0.52 1.79
C TYR A 188 -9.71 0.37 2.81
N ASP A 189 -10.50 1.00 3.65
CA ASP A 189 -10.04 1.71 4.83
C ASP A 189 -11.09 1.56 5.92
N HIS A 190 -10.70 1.89 7.15
CA HIS A 190 -11.50 1.83 8.38
C HIS A 190 -13.03 1.94 8.18
#